data_AF-A0A124ITV1-F1
#
_entry.id   AF-A0A124ITV1-F1
#
_cell.length_a   1.000
_cell.length_b   1.000
_cell.length_c   1.000
_cell.angle_alpha   90.00
_cell.angle_beta   90.00
_cell.angle_gamma   90.00
#
_symmetry.space_group_name_H-M   'P 1'
#
loop_
_entity.id
_entity.type
_entity.pdbx_description
1 polymer ?
#
loop_
_entity_poly.entity_id
_entity_poly.type
_entity_poly.pdbx_seq_one_letter_code
_entity_poly.pdbx_strand_id
1 'polypeptide(L)'
;MDLVKLLLVRYFSETLGMRYVGESGGVVWFEEGLNRVAVLPYFAEVYEEAEVYKRVGELMGAAAAKVYLAVLPEASPFVDPRYFKNQGVGLVVVDPAKGPDGVEIKIFAKPRPAPAADLGRVAESLKASLAEHLDVQLKKLEASLYEKLRRYVDEKIEEMRRQLLAPARPEAAPKPPEAPPPAPPSSVADNEWVRILRSRRREG
;
A
#
# COMPACT_ATOMS: atom_id res chain seq x y z
N MET A 1 21.29 -18.43 23.73
CA MET A 1 21.78 -18.05 22.39
C MET A 1 21.47 -16.61 21.99
N ASP A 2 20.70 -15.85 22.78
CA ASP A 2 20.29 -14.48 22.41
C ASP A 2 21.43 -13.46 22.42
N LEU A 3 22.46 -13.65 23.26
CA LEU A 3 23.61 -12.74 23.30
C LEU A 3 24.34 -12.66 21.95
N VAL A 4 24.56 -13.79 21.29
CA VAL A 4 25.28 -13.86 20.00
C VAL A 4 24.49 -13.14 18.90
N LYS A 5 23.15 -13.31 18.90
CA LYS A 5 22.26 -12.57 17.99
C LYS A 5 22.25 -11.08 18.30
N LEU A 6 22.25 -10.68 19.57
CA LEU A 6 22.32 -9.26 19.96
C LEU A 6 23.62 -8.61 19.51
N LEU A 7 24.76 -9.29 19.67
CA LEU A 7 26.07 -8.83 19.18
C LEU A 7 26.04 -8.64 17.66
N LEU A 8 25.48 -9.60 16.93
CA LEU A 8 25.31 -9.52 15.49
C LEU A 8 24.45 -8.32 15.07
N VAL A 9 23.27 -8.15 15.69
CA VAL A 9 22.37 -7.02 15.40
C VAL A 9 23.06 -5.70 15.67
N ARG A 10 23.71 -5.58 16.83
CA ARG A 10 24.44 -4.39 17.23
C ARG A 10 25.54 -4.06 16.24
N TYR A 11 26.32 -5.04 15.78
CA TYR A 11 27.38 -4.81 14.81
C TYR A 11 26.84 -4.31 13.47
N PHE A 12 25.78 -4.92 12.95
CA PHE A 12 25.18 -4.50 11.68
C PHE A 12 24.49 -3.14 11.79
N SER A 13 23.90 -2.79 12.94
CA SER A 13 23.21 -1.52 13.11
C SER A 13 24.15 -0.36 13.50
N GLU A 14 25.01 -0.56 14.49
CA GLU A 14 25.88 0.50 15.03
C GLU A 14 27.16 0.64 14.18
N THR A 15 27.80 -0.46 13.82
CA THR A 15 29.09 -0.42 13.11
C THR A 15 28.93 -0.22 11.61
N LEU A 16 27.96 -0.92 10.99
CA LEU A 16 27.69 -0.81 9.56
C LEU A 16 26.58 0.20 9.21
N GLY A 17 25.87 0.74 10.21
CA GLY A 17 24.82 1.75 10.00
C GLY A 17 23.55 1.21 9.34
N MET A 18 23.31 -0.11 9.35
CA MET A 18 22.12 -0.70 8.71
C MET A 18 20.90 -0.65 9.63
N ARG A 19 19.71 -0.43 9.07
CA ARG A 19 18.47 -0.40 9.86
C ARG A 19 17.99 -1.83 10.12
N TYR A 20 17.87 -2.21 11.38
CA TYR A 20 17.23 -3.48 11.75
C TYR A 20 15.73 -3.47 11.43
N VAL A 21 15.25 -4.49 10.72
CA VAL A 21 13.84 -4.62 10.32
C VAL A 21 13.11 -5.65 11.18
N GLY A 22 13.77 -6.77 11.48
CA GLY A 22 13.16 -7.86 12.26
C GLY A 22 13.78 -9.22 11.97
N GLU A 23 13.20 -10.26 12.57
CA GLU A 23 13.55 -11.66 12.33
C GLU A 23 12.37 -12.37 11.65
N SER A 24 12.65 -13.13 10.58
CA SER A 24 11.64 -13.94 9.90
C SER A 24 12.28 -15.21 9.34
N GLY A 25 11.68 -16.37 9.63
CA GLY A 25 12.19 -17.66 9.18
C GLY A 25 13.59 -18.01 9.70
N GLY A 26 13.98 -17.46 10.87
CA GLY A 26 15.32 -17.62 11.43
C GLY A 26 16.40 -16.74 10.78
N VAL A 27 16.02 -15.90 9.81
CA VAL A 27 16.90 -14.91 9.18
C VAL A 27 16.67 -13.54 9.83
N VAL A 28 17.76 -12.84 10.12
CA VAL A 28 17.76 -11.46 10.61
C VAL A 28 17.84 -10.50 9.43
N TRP A 29 16.91 -9.58 9.34
CA TRP A 29 16.75 -8.67 8.21
C TRP A 29 17.20 -7.25 8.55
N PHE A 30 17.97 -6.67 7.64
CA PHE A 30 18.43 -5.29 7.72
C PHE A 30 18.16 -4.55 6.41
N GLU A 31 18.07 -3.23 6.49
CA GLU A 31 17.96 -2.31 5.36
C GLU A 31 19.22 -1.43 5.27
N GLU A 32 19.82 -1.41 4.09
CA GLU A 32 20.96 -0.57 3.72
C GLU A 32 20.49 0.33 2.57
N GLY A 33 19.87 1.46 2.93
CA GLY A 33 19.20 2.34 1.96
C GLY A 33 17.98 1.64 1.33
N LEU A 34 18.00 1.47 0.00
CA LEU A 34 16.95 0.74 -0.74
C LEU A 34 17.19 -0.77 -0.81
N ASN A 35 18.32 -1.24 -0.31
CA ASN A 35 18.71 -2.65 -0.39
C ASN A 35 18.32 -3.39 0.88
N ARG A 36 17.82 -4.62 0.73
CA ARG A 36 17.62 -5.55 1.84
C ARG A 36 18.84 -6.43 2.02
N VAL A 37 19.26 -6.59 3.27
CA VAL A 37 20.36 -7.46 3.69
C VAL A 37 19.80 -8.55 4.59
N ALA A 38 20.11 -9.80 4.27
CA ALA A 38 19.69 -10.96 5.05
C ALA A 38 20.90 -11.58 5.74
N VAL A 39 20.81 -11.80 7.04
CA VAL A 39 21.85 -12.44 7.83
C VAL A 39 21.25 -13.67 8.49
N LEU A 40 21.74 -14.86 8.14
CA LEU A 40 21.30 -16.11 8.77
C LEU A 40 22.25 -16.48 9.92
N PRO A 41 21.83 -16.36 11.18
CA PRO A 41 22.56 -16.90 12.32
C PRO A 41 22.47 -18.42 12.36
N TYR A 42 23.61 -19.09 12.18
CA TYR A 42 23.76 -20.54 12.36
C TYR A 42 24.76 -20.81 13.50
N PHE A 43 24.21 -20.89 14.71
CA PHE A 43 24.94 -21.17 15.94
C PHE A 43 24.59 -22.58 16.38
N ALA A 44 25.49 -23.52 16.14
CA ALA A 44 25.35 -24.92 16.52
C ALA A 44 26.47 -25.30 17.50
N GLU A 45 26.21 -26.27 18.38
CA GLU A 45 27.23 -26.80 19.28
C GLU A 45 28.24 -27.67 18.53
N VAL A 46 27.75 -28.42 17.53
CA VAL A 46 28.55 -29.24 16.63
C VAL A 46 28.27 -28.78 15.21
N TYR A 47 29.33 -28.45 14.49
CA TYR A 47 29.25 -28.01 13.10
C TYR A 47 29.53 -29.16 12.15
N GLU A 48 28.65 -29.33 11.18
CA GLU A 48 28.86 -30.22 10.05
C GLU A 48 28.99 -29.42 8.76
N GLU A 49 29.98 -29.78 7.94
CA GLU A 49 30.23 -29.13 6.66
C GLU A 49 29.00 -29.16 5.74
N ALA A 50 28.31 -30.31 5.67
CA ALA A 50 27.11 -30.47 4.87
C ALA A 50 25.97 -29.54 5.31
N GLU A 51 25.80 -29.34 6.62
CA GLU A 51 24.78 -28.43 7.15
C GLU A 51 25.10 -26.97 6.84
N VAL A 52 26.36 -26.55 6.96
CA VAL A 52 26.80 -25.19 6.61
C VAL A 52 26.41 -24.86 5.17
N TYR A 53 26.70 -25.75 4.22
CA TYR A 53 26.34 -25.51 2.82
C TYR A 53 24.82 -25.59 2.56
N LYS A 54 24.08 -26.41 3.31
CA LYS A 54 22.61 -26.41 3.26
C LYS A 54 22.04 -25.06 3.71
N ARG A 55 22.57 -24.47 4.78
CA ARG A 55 22.18 -23.13 5.25
C ARG A 55 22.53 -22.03 4.24
N VAL A 56 23.66 -22.17 3.56
CA VAL A 56 23.99 -21.28 2.44
C VAL A 56 22.96 -21.41 1.31
N GLY A 57 22.54 -22.64 0.96
CA GLY A 57 21.47 -22.88 -0.01
C GLY A 57 20.15 -22.20 0.38
N GLU A 58 19.76 -22.27 1.65
CA GLU A 58 18.58 -21.56 2.18
C GLU A 58 18.69 -20.04 2.01
N LEU A 59 19.87 -19.46 2.30
CA LEU A 59 20.17 -18.03 2.08
C LEU A 59 20.12 -17.62 0.60
N MET A 60 20.43 -18.52 -0.33
CA MET A 60 20.35 -18.21 -1.77
C MET A 60 18.91 -18.00 -2.23
N GLY A 61 17.93 -18.60 -1.57
CA GLY A 61 16.50 -18.35 -1.82
C GLY A 61 15.96 -17.05 -1.21
N ALA A 62 16.72 -16.38 -0.35
CA ALA A 62 16.28 -15.15 0.30
C ALA A 62 16.27 -13.97 -0.69
N ALA A 63 15.15 -13.24 -0.75
CA ALA A 63 14.98 -12.03 -1.55
C ALA A 63 15.74 -10.82 -0.95
N ALA A 64 17.06 -10.92 -0.87
CA ALA A 64 17.97 -9.92 -0.32
C ALA A 64 19.10 -9.58 -1.32
N ALA A 65 19.44 -8.30 -1.40
CA ALA A 65 20.53 -7.78 -2.22
C ALA A 65 21.90 -8.25 -1.70
N LYS A 66 22.09 -8.38 -0.38
CA LYS A 66 23.28 -8.99 0.22
C LYS A 66 22.87 -10.08 1.20
N VAL A 67 23.62 -11.17 1.25
CA VAL A 67 23.43 -12.24 2.23
C VAL A 67 24.68 -12.54 3.01
N TYR A 68 24.50 -12.80 4.28
CA TYR A 68 25.55 -13.18 5.19
C TYR A 68 25.15 -14.43 5.96
N LEU A 69 26.09 -15.35 6.12
CA LEU A 69 25.99 -16.42 7.11
C LEU A 69 26.79 -16.00 8.34
N ALA A 70 26.12 -15.97 9.50
CA ALA A 70 26.77 -15.70 10.77
C ALA A 70 26.99 -17.01 11.53
N VAL A 71 28.24 -17.28 11.90
CA VAL A 71 28.65 -18.53 12.57
C VAL A 71 29.56 -18.25 13.76
N LEU A 72 29.71 -19.22 14.65
CA LEU A 72 30.71 -19.15 15.71
C LEU A 72 32.12 -19.46 15.16
N PRO A 73 33.20 -19.10 15.89
CA PRO A 73 34.58 -19.34 15.45
C PRO A 73 34.87 -20.82 15.13
N GLU A 74 34.22 -21.75 15.83
CA GLU A 74 34.36 -23.20 15.66
C GLU A 74 33.89 -23.69 14.29
N ALA A 75 32.97 -22.95 13.65
CA ALA A 75 32.48 -23.27 12.30
C ALA A 75 33.44 -22.82 11.20
N SER A 76 34.36 -21.89 11.50
CA SER A 76 35.22 -21.26 10.51
C SER A 76 36.07 -22.24 9.68
N PRO A 77 36.55 -23.39 10.21
CA PRO A 77 37.30 -24.38 9.42
C PRO A 77 36.45 -25.12 8.38
N PHE A 78 35.13 -25.19 8.55
CA PHE A 78 34.21 -25.90 7.65
C PHE A 78 33.77 -25.04 6.46
N VAL A 79 34.20 -23.79 6.40
CA VAL A 79 33.80 -22.85 5.36
C VAL A 79 34.88 -22.74 4.29
N ASP A 80 34.58 -23.14 3.05
CA ASP A 80 35.44 -22.84 1.90
C ASP A 80 35.28 -21.38 1.46
N PRO A 81 36.31 -20.53 1.59
CA PRO A 81 36.24 -19.13 1.19
C PRO A 81 36.03 -18.94 -0.33
N ARG A 82 36.48 -19.89 -1.15
CA ARG A 82 36.30 -19.83 -2.62
C ARG A 82 34.84 -20.04 -2.98
N TYR A 83 34.19 -21.03 -2.37
CA TYR A 83 32.76 -21.27 -2.56
C TYR A 83 31.93 -20.04 -2.19
N PHE A 84 32.14 -19.45 -1.01
CA PHE A 84 31.41 -18.27 -0.55
C PHE A 84 31.59 -17.06 -1.49
N LYS A 85 32.83 -16.80 -1.93
CA LYS A 85 33.14 -15.70 -2.88
C LYS A 85 32.52 -15.92 -4.27
N ASN A 86 32.42 -17.17 -4.72
CA ASN A 86 31.79 -17.54 -5.98
C ASN A 86 30.27 -17.39 -5.92
N GLN A 87 29.65 -17.80 -4.81
CA GLN A 87 28.21 -17.63 -4.58
C GLN A 87 27.82 -16.20 -4.19
N GLY A 88 28.80 -15.35 -3.84
CA GLY A 88 28.56 -13.98 -3.39
C GLY A 88 28.04 -13.87 -1.96
N VAL A 89 28.21 -14.92 -1.16
CA VAL A 89 27.73 -15.01 0.24
C VAL A 89 28.80 -14.48 1.18
N GLY A 90 28.42 -13.58 2.07
CA GLY A 90 29.29 -13.07 3.12
C GLY A 90 29.39 -14.04 4.30
N LEU A 91 30.53 -14.02 4.98
CA LEU A 91 30.76 -14.80 6.19
C LEU A 91 31.03 -13.83 7.34
N VAL A 92 30.23 -13.95 8.39
CA VAL A 92 30.39 -13.24 9.65
C VAL A 92 30.75 -14.25 10.72
N VAL A 93 31.82 -13.99 11.44
CA VAL A 93 32.19 -14.79 12.61
C VAL A 93 31.84 -13.98 13.85
N VAL A 94 31.08 -14.59 14.75
CA VAL A 94 30.64 -13.98 16.00
C VAL A 94 31.28 -14.73 17.15
N ASP A 95 32.28 -14.12 17.79
CA ASP A 95 32.95 -14.62 18.98
C ASP A 95 32.32 -14.02 20.25
N PRO A 96 31.46 -14.76 20.98
CA PRO A 96 30.82 -14.24 22.18
C PRO A 96 31.83 -13.97 23.32
N ALA A 97 33.00 -14.61 23.32
CA ALA A 97 34.01 -14.43 24.37
C ALA A 97 34.66 -13.05 24.33
N LYS A 98 34.68 -12.41 23.15
CA LYS A 98 35.21 -11.06 22.93
C LYS A 98 34.16 -9.96 23.09
N GLY A 99 32.90 -10.31 23.37
CA GLY A 99 31.82 -9.35 23.56
C GLY A 99 31.54 -8.50 22.30
N PRO A 100 31.40 -7.17 22.41
CA PRO A 100 30.99 -6.30 21.30
C PRO A 100 31.96 -6.28 20.12
N ASP A 101 33.25 -6.47 20.38
CA ASP A 101 34.31 -6.47 19.36
C ASP A 101 34.52 -7.87 18.73
N GLY A 102 33.77 -8.87 19.17
CA GLY A 102 33.89 -10.25 18.70
C GLY A 102 33.23 -10.54 17.35
N VAL A 103 32.56 -9.57 16.74
CA VAL A 103 31.86 -9.74 15.46
C VAL A 103 32.76 -9.23 14.33
N GLU A 104 33.15 -10.12 13.43
CA GLU A 104 34.03 -9.80 12.30
C GLU A 104 33.49 -10.35 10.98
N ILE A 105 33.52 -9.54 9.92
CA ILE A 105 33.23 -9.99 8.56
C ILE A 105 34.51 -10.56 7.93
N LYS A 106 34.60 -11.89 7.82
CA LYS A 106 35.73 -12.55 7.15
C LYS A 106 35.61 -12.53 5.63
N ILE A 107 34.38 -12.60 5.12
CA ILE A 107 34.10 -12.56 3.68
C ILE A 107 32.98 -11.56 3.44
N PHE A 108 33.25 -10.58 2.59
CA PHE A 108 32.23 -9.60 2.19
C PHE A 108 31.25 -10.22 1.18
N ALA A 109 29.96 -10.03 1.43
CA ALA A 109 28.92 -10.42 0.49
C ALA A 109 29.03 -9.57 -0.79
N LYS A 110 28.81 -10.19 -1.94
CA LYS A 110 28.67 -9.45 -3.20
C LYS A 110 27.22 -8.99 -3.34
N PRO A 111 26.99 -7.74 -3.78
CA PRO A 111 25.65 -7.31 -4.15
C PRO A 111 25.12 -8.23 -5.24
N ARG A 112 23.99 -8.85 -4.98
CA ARG A 112 23.24 -9.61 -5.98
C ARG A 112 22.25 -8.66 -6.63
N PRO A 113 21.97 -8.82 -7.93
CA PRO A 113 20.82 -8.16 -8.50
C PRO A 113 19.63 -8.56 -7.63
N ALA A 114 18.96 -7.58 -7.03
CA ALA A 114 17.69 -7.86 -6.36
C ALA A 114 16.86 -8.67 -7.37
N PRO A 115 16.22 -9.79 -6.97
CA PRO A 115 15.21 -10.36 -7.85
C PRO A 115 14.31 -9.19 -8.17
N ALA A 116 14.28 -8.78 -9.44
CA ALA A 116 13.34 -7.77 -9.87
C ALA A 116 12.02 -8.30 -9.32
N ALA A 117 11.42 -7.58 -8.36
CA ALA A 117 10.04 -7.84 -8.02
C ALA A 117 9.38 -7.96 -9.38
N ASP A 118 8.70 -9.08 -9.64
CA ASP A 118 8.16 -9.38 -10.95
C ASP A 118 7.05 -8.35 -11.19
N LEU A 119 7.47 -7.14 -11.56
CA LEU A 119 6.68 -5.91 -11.59
C LEU A 119 5.55 -6.11 -12.57
N GLY A 120 5.75 -6.99 -13.56
CA GLY A 120 4.70 -7.53 -14.42
C GLY A 120 3.59 -8.20 -13.62
N ARG A 121 3.89 -9.21 -12.79
CA ARG A 121 2.88 -9.92 -11.98
C ARG A 121 2.20 -9.02 -10.95
N VAL A 122 2.94 -8.12 -10.31
CA VAL A 122 2.37 -7.16 -9.33
C VAL A 122 1.52 -6.11 -10.05
N ALA A 123 1.94 -5.63 -11.22
CA ALA A 123 1.13 -4.73 -12.03
C ALA A 123 -0.11 -5.43 -12.60
N GLU A 124 -0.03 -6.71 -12.96
CA GLU A 124 -1.16 -7.50 -13.42
C GLU A 124 -2.17 -7.75 -12.29
N SER A 125 -1.72 -8.10 -11.08
CA SER A 125 -2.62 -8.25 -9.93
C SER A 125 -3.29 -6.93 -9.55
N LEU A 126 -2.55 -5.82 -9.55
CA LEU A 126 -3.09 -4.48 -9.31
C LEU A 126 -4.09 -4.07 -10.40
N LYS A 127 -3.78 -4.33 -11.67
CA LYS A 127 -4.70 -4.08 -12.80
C LYS A 127 -5.98 -4.89 -12.66
N ALA A 128 -5.89 -6.16 -12.29
CA ALA A 128 -7.05 -7.02 -12.09
C ALA A 128 -7.93 -6.50 -10.94
N SER A 129 -7.34 -6.19 -9.78
CA SER A 129 -8.09 -5.66 -8.64
C SER A 129 -8.72 -4.29 -8.93
N LEU A 130 -8.03 -3.41 -9.67
CA LEU A 130 -8.59 -2.12 -10.10
C LEU A 130 -9.74 -2.31 -11.10
N ALA A 131 -9.60 -3.23 -12.06
CA ALA A 131 -10.64 -3.52 -13.04
C ALA A 131 -11.91 -4.06 -12.38
N GLU A 132 -11.77 -5.00 -11.43
CA GLU A 132 -12.91 -5.51 -10.65
C GLU A 132 -13.58 -4.41 -9.83
N HIS A 133 -12.80 -3.55 -9.18
CA HIS A 133 -13.36 -2.45 -8.42
C HIS A 133 -14.13 -1.46 -9.31
N LEU A 134 -13.58 -1.12 -10.48
CA LEU A 134 -14.24 -0.24 -11.44
C LEU A 134 -15.53 -0.85 -12.00
N ASP A 135 -15.54 -2.15 -12.30
CA ASP A 135 -16.73 -2.83 -12.82
C ASP A 135 -17.87 -2.84 -11.77
N VAL A 136 -17.54 -3.06 -10.50
CA VAL A 136 -18.51 -2.96 -9.40
C VAL A 136 -19.07 -1.54 -9.24
N GLN A 137 -18.22 -0.52 -9.35
CA GLN A 137 -18.67 0.89 -9.28
C GLN A 137 -19.55 1.27 -10.48
N LEU A 138 -19.21 0.80 -11.68
CA LEU A 138 -20.00 1.02 -12.90
C LEU A 138 -21.40 0.41 -12.77
N LYS A 139 -21.50 -0.86 -12.37
CA LYS A 139 -22.80 -1.51 -12.15
C LYS A 139 -23.65 -0.81 -11.09
N LYS A 140 -23.01 -0.32 -10.02
CA LYS A 140 -23.70 0.45 -8.98
C LYS A 140 -24.21 1.81 -9.50
N LEU A 141 -23.40 2.50 -10.30
CA LEU A 141 -23.78 3.75 -10.95
C LEU A 141 -24.94 3.54 -11.94
N GLU A 142 -24.86 2.52 -12.79
CA GLU A 142 -25.91 2.14 -13.72
C GLU A 142 -27.23 1.87 -12.99
N ALA A 143 -27.21 1.03 -11.96
CA ALA A 143 -28.39 0.74 -11.15
C ALA A 143 -28.99 2.03 -10.54
N SER A 144 -28.13 2.93 -10.02
CA SER A 144 -28.60 4.20 -9.46
C SER A 144 -29.21 5.14 -10.51
N LEU A 145 -28.68 5.13 -11.74
CA LEU A 145 -29.19 5.90 -12.86
C LEU A 145 -30.54 5.36 -13.32
N TYR A 146 -30.65 4.05 -13.47
CA TYR A 146 -31.93 3.40 -13.82
C TYR A 146 -33.01 3.67 -12.78
N GLU A 147 -32.70 3.58 -11.49
CA GLU A 147 -33.67 3.91 -10.44
C GLU A 147 -34.10 5.39 -10.49
N LYS A 148 -33.16 6.32 -10.68
CA LYS A 148 -33.48 7.75 -10.79
C LYS A 148 -34.33 8.05 -12.02
N LEU A 149 -33.99 7.48 -13.17
CA LEU A 149 -34.77 7.60 -14.40
C LEU A 149 -36.16 7.01 -14.24
N ARG A 150 -36.27 5.82 -13.66
CA ARG A 150 -37.56 5.18 -13.40
C ARG A 150 -38.43 6.04 -12.49
N ARG A 151 -37.90 6.53 -11.37
CA ARG A 151 -38.63 7.43 -10.46
C ARG A 151 -39.08 8.71 -11.16
N TYR A 152 -38.21 9.31 -11.98
CA TYR A 152 -38.55 10.52 -12.73
C TYR A 152 -39.67 10.26 -13.75
N VAL A 153 -39.61 9.14 -14.47
CA VAL A 153 -40.65 8.75 -15.44
C VAL A 153 -41.96 8.43 -14.73
N ASP A 154 -41.92 7.68 -13.63
CA ASP A 154 -43.10 7.36 -12.82
C ASP A 154 -43.74 8.64 -12.27
N GLU A 155 -42.94 9.58 -11.74
CA GLU A 155 -43.40 10.88 -11.26
C GLU A 155 -44.01 11.73 -12.38
N LYS A 156 -43.41 11.76 -13.57
CA LYS A 156 -43.95 12.49 -14.73
C LYS A 156 -45.25 11.86 -15.27
N ILE A 157 -45.35 10.53 -15.29
CA ILE A 157 -46.57 9.83 -15.66
C ILE A 157 -47.67 10.12 -14.63
N GLU A 158 -47.35 10.11 -13.35
CA GLU A 158 -48.29 10.48 -12.29
C GLU A 158 -48.73 11.95 -12.37
N GLU A 159 -47.82 12.88 -12.63
CA GLU A 159 -48.13 14.30 -12.84
C GLU A 159 -49.07 14.48 -14.04
N MET A 160 -48.77 13.84 -15.17
CA MET A 160 -49.64 13.87 -16.35
C MET A 160 -51.00 13.24 -16.07
N ARG A 161 -51.05 12.10 -15.36
CA ARG A 161 -52.32 11.48 -14.94
C ARG A 161 -53.11 12.40 -14.03
N ARG A 162 -52.48 13.06 -13.05
CA ARG A 162 -53.14 14.05 -12.17
C ARG A 162 -53.65 15.26 -12.95
N GLN A 163 -52.94 15.70 -13.98
CA GLN A 163 -53.40 16.79 -14.87
C GLN A 163 -54.58 16.36 -15.75
N LEU A 164 -54.59 15.11 -16.24
CA LEU A 164 -55.68 14.55 -17.05
C LEU A 164 -56.93 14.19 -16.23
N LEU A 165 -56.75 13.81 -14.96
CA LEU A 165 -57.82 13.52 -14.00
C LEU A 165 -58.26 14.75 -13.20
N ALA A 166 -57.65 15.92 -13.40
CA ALA A 166 -58.11 17.16 -12.80
C ALA A 166 -59.50 17.50 -13.39
N PRO A 167 -60.58 17.50 -12.58
CA PRO A 167 -61.87 17.92 -13.09
C PRO A 167 -61.79 19.39 -13.50
N ALA A 168 -62.38 19.72 -14.65
CA ALA A 168 -62.66 21.10 -15.03
C ALA A 168 -63.37 21.77 -13.86
N ARG A 169 -62.73 22.75 -13.23
CA ARG A 169 -63.38 23.63 -12.27
C ARG A 169 -64.55 24.30 -13.00
N PRO A 170 -65.79 24.21 -12.51
CA PRO A 170 -66.84 25.08 -13.00
C PRO A 170 -66.52 26.51 -12.56
N GLU A 171 -66.45 27.42 -13.52
CA GLU A 171 -66.68 28.85 -13.28
C GLU A 171 -68.07 29.03 -12.65
N ALA A 172 -68.14 29.76 -11.53
CA ALA A 172 -69.18 30.76 -11.21
C ALA A 172 -69.25 30.99 -9.69
N ALA A 173 -68.48 31.96 -9.21
CA ALA A 173 -68.86 32.73 -8.03
C ALA A 173 -68.69 34.22 -8.40
N PRO A 174 -69.73 35.06 -8.31
CA PRO A 174 -69.68 36.44 -8.78
C PRO A 174 -68.85 37.30 -7.83
N LYS A 175 -67.93 38.10 -8.36
CA LYS A 175 -67.42 39.34 -7.72
C LYS A 175 -68.49 40.43 -7.84
N PRO A 176 -68.61 41.45 -6.95
CA PRO A 176 -67.54 42.44 -6.62
C PRO A 176 -67.65 43.05 -5.16
N PRO A 177 -66.89 44.10 -4.72
CA PRO A 177 -65.94 44.98 -5.41
C PRO A 177 -64.53 45.11 -4.78
N GLU A 178 -63.73 45.95 -5.44
CA GLU A 178 -62.29 46.21 -5.36
C GLU A 178 -61.68 46.50 -3.98
N ALA A 179 -60.50 45.92 -3.75
CA ALA A 179 -59.46 46.45 -2.88
C ALA A 179 -58.14 46.51 -3.69
N PRO A 180 -57.31 47.55 -3.51
CA PRO A 180 -56.16 47.84 -4.37
C PRO A 180 -55.11 46.72 -4.28
N PRO A 181 -54.29 46.52 -5.34
CA PRO A 181 -53.41 45.35 -5.42
C PRO A 181 -52.36 45.39 -4.30
N PRO A 182 -52.21 44.33 -3.48
CA PRO A 182 -51.00 44.18 -2.69
C PRO A 182 -49.83 43.93 -3.66
N ALA A 183 -48.73 44.64 -3.41
CA ALA A 183 -47.50 44.60 -4.18
C ALA A 183 -47.03 43.15 -4.47
N PRO A 184 -46.37 42.92 -5.63
CA PRO A 184 -45.87 41.59 -5.97
C PRO A 184 -44.93 41.06 -4.86
N PRO A 185 -44.97 39.76 -4.53
CA PRO A 185 -44.10 39.21 -3.50
C PRO A 185 -42.64 39.43 -3.90
N SER A 186 -41.97 40.26 -3.09
CA SER A 186 -40.56 40.61 -3.18
C SER A 186 -39.69 39.44 -2.74
N SER A 187 -39.64 38.37 -3.53
CA SER A 187 -38.85 37.17 -3.19
C SER A 187 -38.04 36.62 -4.35
N VAL A 188 -38.00 37.32 -5.49
CA VAL A 188 -37.03 37.07 -6.57
C VAL A 188 -35.79 37.96 -6.44
N ALA A 189 -35.87 39.04 -5.64
CA ALA A 189 -34.76 39.97 -5.41
C ALA A 189 -33.76 39.49 -4.35
N ASP A 190 -34.17 38.58 -3.46
CA ASP A 190 -33.35 38.06 -2.36
C ASP A 190 -32.62 36.75 -2.68
N ASN A 191 -32.74 36.27 -3.92
CA ASN A 191 -31.97 35.12 -4.36
C ASN A 191 -30.54 35.56 -4.72
N GLU A 192 -29.54 35.10 -3.97
CA GLU A 192 -28.12 35.44 -4.19
C GLU A 192 -27.67 35.20 -5.64
N TRP A 193 -28.23 34.19 -6.30
CA TRP A 193 -27.94 33.88 -7.70
C TRP A 193 -28.41 34.98 -8.66
N VAL A 194 -29.51 35.66 -8.35
CA VAL A 194 -30.03 36.78 -9.15
C VAL A 194 -29.19 38.05 -8.95
N ARG A 195 -28.59 38.23 -7.77
CA ARG A 195 -27.62 39.32 -7.52
C ARG A 195 -26.35 39.15 -8.35
N ILE A 196 -25.79 37.94 -8.39
CA ILE A 196 -24.57 37.62 -9.15
C ILE A 196 -24.79 37.80 -10.66
N LEU A 197 -25.97 37.42 -11.17
CA LEU A 197 -26.29 37.60 -12.59
C LEU A 197 -26.47 39.07 -12.99
N ARG A 198 -26.92 39.93 -12.06
CA ARG A 198 -27.10 41.37 -12.33
C ARG A 198 -25.80 42.17 -12.19
N SER A 199 -24.89 41.81 -11.28
CA SER A 199 -23.59 42.50 -11.17
C SER A 199 -22.76 42.32 -12.44
N ARG A 200 -22.78 41.12 -13.02
CA ARG A 200 -22.05 40.79 -14.25
C ARG A 200 -22.57 41.50 -15.51
N ARG A 201 -23.78 42.07 -15.48
CA ARG A 201 -24.38 42.80 -16.61
C ARG A 201 -24.10 44.32 -16.57
N ARG A 202 -23.50 44.83 -15.49
CA ARG A 202 -23.19 46.27 -15.33
C ARG A 202 -21.71 46.62 -15.56
N GLU A 203 -20.86 45.64 -15.82
CA GLU A 203 -19.44 45.84 -16.17
C GLU A 203 -19.15 45.55 -17.66
N GLY A 204 -20.13 45.81 -18.53
CA GLY A 204 -19.98 45.75 -19.99
C GLY A 204 -20.46 47.03 -20.63
#